data_AF-A0AAV3RKF6-F1
#
_entry.id   AF-A0AAV3RKF6-F1
#
_cell.length_a   1.000
_cell.length_b   1.000
_cell.length_c   1.000
_cell.angle_alpha   90.00
_cell.angle_beta   90.00
_cell.angle_gamma   90.00
#
_symmetry.space_group_name_H-M   'P 1'
#
loop_
_entity.id
_entity.type
_entity.pdbx_description
1 polymer ?
#
loop_
_entity_poly.entity_id
_entity_poly.type
_entity_poly.pdbx_seq_one_letter_code
_entity_poly.pdbx_strand_id
1 'polypeptide(L)'
;MIKLKEENRPGNTDAVKYAQCEEFACMSIINLDKSLGNSYIVDTGAFNHICSNNALFVNMVNLSKNANITLPNGTSKLVTKFGRVQINPKLLIDDCLFVPYFRFNLLSVNRCIRSSQLDFTFTDSSCVFHDQQYRGIVCMAMQIRDYLFWMMNLSSLVQ
;
A
#
# COMPACT_ATOMS: atom_id res chain seq x y z
N MET A 1 7.03 10.36 5.31
CA MET A 1 6.40 11.18 6.38
C MET A 1 5.45 12.14 5.71
N ILE A 2 4.21 12.20 6.19
CA ILE A 2 3.35 13.37 6.01
C ILE A 2 4.02 14.56 6.72
N LYS A 3 4.21 15.65 5.97
CA LYS A 3 4.74 17.01 6.29
C LYS A 3 6.26 17.26 6.23
N LEU A 4 6.61 18.21 5.37
CA LEU A 4 7.24 19.47 5.79
C LEU A 4 6.36 20.64 5.30
N LYS A 5 6.06 21.57 6.22
CA LYS A 5 5.65 22.93 5.90
C LYS A 5 6.86 23.79 6.29
N GLU A 6 7.36 24.61 5.38
CA GLU A 6 7.94 25.91 5.71
C GLU A 6 7.63 26.90 4.57
N GLU A 7 7.30 28.12 4.98
CA GLU A 7 6.62 29.15 4.20
C GLU A 7 7.55 29.99 3.30
N ASN A 8 6.96 30.44 2.18
CA ASN A 8 7.21 31.65 1.39
C ASN A 8 8.66 32.00 1.00
N ARG A 9 9.02 31.64 -0.25
CA ARG A 9 9.82 32.51 -1.12
C ARG A 9 8.95 32.99 -2.30
N PRO A 10 8.84 34.31 -2.53
CA PRO A 10 8.12 34.81 -3.69
C PRO A 10 8.99 34.61 -4.94
N GLY A 11 8.43 33.94 -5.95
CA GLY A 11 9.01 33.86 -7.29
C GLY A 11 9.76 32.56 -7.59
N ASN A 12 9.01 31.49 -7.85
CA ASN A 12 9.32 30.59 -8.96
C ASN A 12 8.06 29.78 -9.33
N THR A 13 7.67 29.79 -10.60
CA THR A 13 6.37 29.36 -11.14
C THR A 13 6.22 27.87 -11.43
N ASP A 14 7.01 27.00 -10.79
CA ASP A 14 6.84 25.56 -10.94
C ASP A 14 6.03 25.01 -9.76
N ALA A 15 4.72 25.19 -9.86
CA ALA A 15 3.77 24.58 -8.94
C ALA A 15 3.89 23.05 -9.05
N VAL A 16 4.65 22.45 -8.12
CA VAL A 16 4.66 21.00 -7.89
C VAL A 16 3.22 20.61 -7.58
N LYS A 17 2.56 19.99 -8.55
CA LYS A 17 1.23 19.40 -8.38
C LYS A 17 1.38 18.24 -7.40
N TYR A 18 1.19 18.51 -6.12
CA TYR A 18 1.02 17.46 -5.13
C TYR A 18 -0.28 16.74 -5.44
N ALA A 19 -0.23 15.42 -5.58
CA ALA A 19 -1.41 14.58 -5.68
C ALA A 19 -2.17 14.63 -4.35
N GLN A 20 -3.09 15.58 -4.23
CA GLN A 20 -4.20 15.47 -3.30
C GLN A 20 -5.00 14.24 -3.75
N CYS A 21 -4.91 13.13 -3.00
CA CYS A 21 -5.90 12.07 -3.11
C CYS A 21 -7.16 12.54 -2.36
N GLU A 22 -7.80 13.58 -2.89
CA GLU A 22 -9.18 13.91 -2.55
C GLU A 22 -10.08 13.12 -3.51
N GLU A 23 -10.74 12.12 -2.94
CA GLU A 23 -12.06 11.59 -3.30
C GLU A 23 -12.38 11.17 -4.76
N PHE A 24 -11.42 10.99 -5.67
CA PHE A 24 -11.74 10.62 -7.08
C PHE A 24 -11.15 9.29 -7.60
N ALA A 25 -10.96 8.30 -6.73
CA ALA A 25 -10.75 6.90 -7.14
C ALA A 25 -12.02 6.06 -6.95
N CYS A 26 -13.16 6.51 -7.50
CA CYS A 26 -14.38 5.71 -7.51
C CYS A 26 -15.28 6.17 -8.66
N MET A 27 -15.24 5.50 -9.82
CA MET A 27 -16.41 5.41 -10.72
C MET A 27 -16.30 4.31 -11.79
N SER A 28 -15.10 3.79 -12.12
CA SER A 28 -14.97 2.81 -13.21
C SER A 28 -14.78 1.35 -12.77
N ILE A 29 -14.95 1.03 -11.49
CA ILE A 29 -14.70 -0.33 -10.96
C ILE A 29 -15.80 -0.71 -9.96
N ILE A 30 -17.05 -0.70 -10.39
CA ILE A 30 -18.20 -1.05 -9.53
C ILE A 30 -18.42 -2.59 -9.47
N ASN A 31 -17.79 -3.36 -10.37
CA ASN A 31 -17.89 -4.84 -10.38
C ASN A 31 -16.72 -5.58 -9.70
N LEU A 32 -15.80 -4.88 -9.03
CA LEU A 32 -14.57 -5.47 -8.43
C LEU A 32 -14.55 -5.40 -6.90
N ASP A 33 -15.69 -5.10 -6.26
CA ASP A 33 -15.78 -4.85 -4.82
C ASP A 33 -15.24 -6.01 -3.96
N LYS A 34 -15.45 -7.26 -4.40
CA LYS A 34 -14.90 -8.44 -3.73
C LYS A 34 -13.37 -8.60 -3.87
N SER A 35 -12.74 -8.14 -4.94
CA SER A 35 -11.29 -8.30 -5.12
C SER A 35 -10.49 -7.10 -4.61
N LEU A 36 -11.14 -5.93 -4.43
CA LEU A 36 -10.51 -4.74 -3.86
C LEU A 36 -10.02 -4.98 -2.42
N GLY A 37 -10.78 -5.71 -1.61
CA GLY A 37 -10.37 -6.09 -0.25
C GLY A 37 -9.06 -6.90 -0.19
N ASN A 38 -8.64 -7.49 -1.32
CA ASN A 38 -7.42 -8.27 -1.47
C ASN A 38 -6.34 -7.56 -2.29
N SER A 39 -6.66 -6.37 -2.83
CA SER A 39 -5.74 -5.55 -3.61
C SER A 39 -4.90 -4.65 -2.72
N TYR A 40 -3.72 -4.25 -3.19
CA TYR A 40 -2.82 -3.35 -2.46
C TYR A 40 -2.39 -2.19 -3.35
N ILE A 41 -2.39 -1.00 -2.78
CA ILE A 41 -1.68 0.16 -3.32
C ILE A 41 -0.20 0.01 -2.98
N VAL A 42 0.66 0.11 -3.99
CA VAL A 42 2.11 0.16 -3.80
C VAL A 42 2.51 1.60 -3.50
N ASP A 43 2.96 1.86 -2.28
CA ASP A 43 3.17 3.21 -1.77
C ASP A 43 4.60 3.38 -1.23
N THR A 44 5.39 4.23 -1.89
CA THR A 44 6.73 4.61 -1.45
C THR A 44 6.70 5.62 -0.30
N GLY A 45 5.59 6.33 -0.09
CA GLY A 45 5.37 7.28 1.00
C GLY A 45 4.87 6.65 2.30
N ALA A 46 4.30 5.43 2.24
CA ALA A 46 3.82 4.70 3.41
C ALA A 46 4.97 4.23 4.32
N PHE A 47 4.77 4.37 5.64
CA PHE A 47 5.74 3.91 6.65
C PHE A 47 5.50 2.48 7.14
N ASN A 48 4.24 2.04 7.13
CA ASN A 48 3.82 0.70 7.52
C ASN A 48 2.98 0.07 6.41
N HIS A 49 2.96 -1.26 6.36
CA HIS A 49 1.93 -1.99 5.64
C HIS A 49 0.59 -1.85 6.39
N ILE A 50 -0.50 -1.71 5.65
CA ILE A 50 -1.85 -1.67 6.20
C ILE A 50 -2.70 -2.70 5.46
N CYS A 51 -3.43 -3.51 6.21
CA CYS A 51 -4.41 -4.45 5.67
C CYS A 51 -5.73 -4.30 6.42
N SER A 52 -6.83 -4.16 5.69
CA SER A 52 -8.19 -4.11 6.24
C SER A 52 -8.90 -5.46 6.22
N ASN A 53 -8.40 -6.42 5.43
CA ASN A 53 -8.98 -7.75 5.35
C ASN A 53 -8.26 -8.76 6.28
N ASN A 54 -8.94 -9.14 7.36
CA ASN A 54 -8.47 -10.12 8.33
C ASN A 54 -8.16 -11.49 7.72
N ALA A 55 -8.84 -11.88 6.64
CA ALA A 55 -8.67 -13.19 6.00
C ALA A 55 -7.31 -13.36 5.30
N LEU A 56 -6.58 -12.26 5.04
CA LEU A 56 -5.26 -12.30 4.42
C LEU A 56 -4.12 -12.55 5.43
N PHE A 57 -4.42 -12.44 6.73
CA PHE A 57 -3.42 -12.66 7.77
C PHE A 57 -3.22 -14.14 8.00
N VAL A 58 -1.97 -14.60 7.90
CA VAL A 58 -1.58 -15.97 8.30
C VAL A 58 -1.43 -16.08 9.81
N ASN A 59 -1.10 -14.97 10.46
CA ASN A 59 -1.14 -14.83 11.92
C ASN A 59 -1.46 -13.38 12.29
N MET A 60 -1.98 -13.19 13.50
CA MET A 60 -2.14 -11.86 14.09
C MET A 60 -1.78 -11.90 15.56
N VAL A 61 -1.17 -10.81 16.01
CA VAL A 61 -0.74 -10.60 17.38
C VAL A 61 -1.22 -9.22 17.82
N ASN A 62 -1.62 -9.11 19.08
CA ASN A 62 -1.91 -7.79 19.66
C ASN A 62 -0.61 -7.00 19.83
N LEU A 63 -0.66 -5.71 19.57
CA LEU A 63 0.42 -4.80 19.91
C LEU A 63 0.59 -4.77 21.43
N SER A 64 1.83 -4.80 21.91
CA SER A 64 2.14 -4.66 23.34
C SER A 64 1.73 -3.28 23.88
N LYS A 65 1.74 -2.27 23.02
CA LYS A 65 1.17 -0.95 23.25
C LYS A 65 0.36 -0.53 22.04
N ASN A 66 -0.88 -0.12 22.32
CA ASN A 66 -1.77 0.50 21.34
C ASN A 66 -1.05 1.64 20.60
N ALA A 67 -1.16 1.64 19.27
CA ALA A 67 -0.54 2.64 18.41
C ALA A 67 -1.63 3.44 17.68
N ASN A 68 -1.40 4.75 17.47
CA ASN A 68 -2.26 5.55 16.63
C ASN A 68 -1.59 5.80 15.28
N ILE A 69 -2.33 5.57 14.20
CA ILE A 69 -1.93 5.99 12.86
C ILE A 69 -2.63 7.27 12.49
N THR A 70 -1.90 8.22 11.91
CA THR A 70 -2.47 9.46 11.36
C THR A 70 -2.76 9.27 9.89
N LEU A 71 -4.01 9.52 9.50
CA LEU A 71 -4.50 9.41 8.14
C LEU A 71 -4.26 10.71 7.36
N PRO A 72 -4.28 10.67 6.01
CA PRO A 72 -4.10 11.86 5.18
C PRO A 72 -5.11 12.99 5.47
N ASN A 73 -6.32 12.64 5.90
CA ASN A 73 -7.36 13.60 6.30
C ASN A 73 -7.11 14.22 7.70
N GLY A 74 -5.96 13.97 8.32
CA GLY A 74 -5.57 14.47 9.65
C GLY A 74 -6.20 13.71 10.82
N THR A 75 -7.14 12.79 10.58
CA THR A 75 -7.71 11.98 11.65
C THR A 75 -6.72 10.93 12.13
N SER A 76 -6.81 10.54 13.40
CA SER A 76 -6.01 9.44 13.95
C SER A 76 -6.90 8.24 14.29
N LYS A 77 -6.40 7.04 14.01
CA LYS A 77 -7.09 5.78 14.29
C LYS A 77 -6.22 4.88 15.15
N LEU A 78 -6.86 4.23 16.11
CA LEU A 78 -6.25 3.26 16.99
C LEU A 78 -6.01 1.95 16.22
N VAL A 79 -4.79 1.44 16.34
CA VAL A 79 -4.36 0.13 15.86
C VAL A 79 -3.96 -0.71 17.07
N THR A 80 -4.53 -1.91 17.14
CA THR A 80 -4.32 -2.84 18.26
C THR A 80 -3.67 -4.14 17.84
N LYS A 81 -3.63 -4.43 16.53
CA LYS A 81 -3.16 -5.71 15.99
C LYS A 81 -2.25 -5.51 14.80
N PHE A 82 -1.31 -6.43 14.67
CA PHE A 82 -0.45 -6.55 13.51
C PHE A 82 -0.14 -8.03 13.25
N GLY A 83 0.42 -8.34 12.10
CA GLY A 83 0.82 -9.71 11.80
C GLY A 83 1.40 -9.87 10.41
N ARG A 84 1.57 -11.12 10.01
CA ARG A 84 2.04 -11.49 8.69
C ARG A 84 0.85 -11.67 7.75
N VAL A 85 0.96 -11.07 6.57
CA VAL A 85 -0.07 -11.15 5.53
C VAL A 85 0.49 -11.89 4.32
N GLN A 86 -0.26 -12.87 3.84
CA GLN A 86 0.01 -13.53 2.56
C GLN A 86 -0.80 -12.83 1.47
N ILE A 87 -0.11 -12.06 0.64
CA ILE A 87 -0.73 -11.35 -0.47
C ILE A 87 -0.97 -12.31 -1.63
N ASN A 88 0.02 -13.15 -1.93
CA ASN A 88 -0.07 -14.21 -2.93
C ASN A 88 0.87 -15.37 -2.54
N PRO A 89 0.86 -16.51 -3.25
CA PRO A 89 1.70 -17.66 -2.92
C PRO A 89 3.21 -17.39 -2.82
N LYS A 90 3.71 -16.33 -3.47
CA LYS A 90 5.13 -15.94 -3.50
C LYS A 90 5.44 -14.67 -2.69
N LEU A 91 4.43 -13.97 -2.17
CA LEU A 91 4.60 -12.70 -1.47
C LEU A 91 3.93 -12.74 -0.08
N LEU A 92 4.77 -12.88 0.93
CA LEU A 92 4.40 -12.67 2.33
C LEU A 92 5.06 -11.39 2.83
N ILE A 93 4.29 -10.61 3.59
CA ILE A 93 4.78 -9.40 4.23
C ILE A 93 4.62 -9.50 5.74
N ASP A 94 5.64 -9.07 6.47
CA ASP A 94 5.66 -8.99 7.92
C ASP A 94 5.21 -7.63 8.42
N ASP A 95 4.93 -7.54 9.72
CA ASP A 95 4.63 -6.29 10.43
C ASP A 95 3.50 -5.45 9.80
N CYS A 96 2.49 -6.13 9.26
CA CYS A 96 1.33 -5.49 8.65
C CYS A 96 0.31 -5.09 9.71
N LEU A 97 -0.08 -3.81 9.73
CA LEU A 97 -1.07 -3.29 10.66
C LEU A 97 -2.47 -3.67 10.21
N PHE A 98 -3.27 -4.22 11.12
CA PHE A 98 -4.68 -4.50 10.84
C PHE A 98 -5.54 -3.27 11.12
N VAL A 99 -6.20 -2.74 10.08
CA VAL A 99 -7.03 -1.54 10.15
C VAL A 99 -8.34 -1.77 9.38
N PRO A 100 -9.39 -2.33 10.02
CA PRO A 100 -10.58 -2.81 9.32
C PRO A 100 -11.39 -1.72 8.62
N TYR A 101 -11.28 -0.47 9.07
CA TYR A 101 -12.02 0.66 8.51
C TYR A 101 -11.29 1.32 7.32
N PHE A 102 -10.11 0.82 6.95
CA PHE A 102 -9.33 1.39 5.87
C PHE A 102 -9.84 0.87 4.52
N ARG A 103 -10.15 1.79 3.60
CA ARG A 103 -10.76 1.45 2.31
C ARG A 103 -9.83 0.65 1.40
N PHE A 104 -8.52 0.88 1.51
CA PHE A 104 -7.52 0.28 0.62
C PHE A 104 -6.37 -0.28 1.45
N ASN A 105 -5.86 -1.46 1.10
CA ASN A 105 -4.63 -1.96 1.70
C ASN A 105 -3.42 -1.20 1.14
N LEU A 106 -2.41 -0.97 1.97
CA LEU A 106 -1.18 -0.28 1.59
C LEU A 106 0.02 -1.19 1.74
N LEU A 107 0.84 -1.26 0.70
CA LEU A 107 2.13 -1.88 0.71
C LEU A 107 3.21 -0.80 0.79
N SER A 108 3.87 -0.68 1.95
CA SER A 108 5.05 0.19 2.09
C SER A 108 6.24 -0.40 1.36
N VAL A 109 6.65 0.23 0.25
CA VAL A 109 7.83 -0.17 -0.53
C VAL A 109 9.09 -0.11 0.34
N ASN A 110 9.23 0.96 1.12
CA ASN A 110 10.38 1.15 2.00
C ASN A 110 10.49 0.06 3.06
N ARG A 111 9.37 -0.45 3.57
CA ARG A 111 9.39 -1.58 4.50
C ARG A 111 9.77 -2.87 3.78
N CYS A 112 9.14 -3.17 2.64
CA CYS A 112 9.50 -4.35 1.84
C CYS A 112 10.99 -4.41 1.53
N ILE A 113 11.59 -3.34 0.99
CA ILE A 113 13.02 -3.33 0.63
C ILE A 113 13.92 -3.60 1.85
N ARG A 114 13.50 -3.19 3.05
CA ARG A 114 14.29 -3.36 4.29
C ARG A 114 14.09 -4.70 4.96
N SER A 115 12.91 -5.30 4.83
CA SER A 115 12.52 -6.53 5.53
C SER A 115 12.50 -7.76 4.63
N SER A 116 12.62 -7.60 3.31
CA SER A 116 12.60 -8.68 2.33
C SER A 116 13.68 -8.48 1.27
N GLN A 117 14.08 -9.58 0.62
CA GLN A 117 15.04 -9.55 -0.49
C GLN A 117 14.33 -9.22 -1.81
N LEU A 118 13.61 -8.09 -1.85
CA LEU A 118 12.84 -7.66 -3.01
C LEU A 118 13.38 -6.35 -3.59
N ASP A 119 13.60 -6.35 -4.90
CA ASP A 119 13.83 -5.16 -5.71
C ASP A 119 12.52 -4.71 -6.36
N PHE A 120 12.35 -3.40 -6.52
CA PHE A 120 11.17 -2.78 -7.12
C PHE A 120 11.58 -1.98 -8.35
N THR A 121 11.05 -2.35 -9.51
CA THR A 121 11.29 -1.64 -10.77
C THR A 121 10.02 -0.93 -11.19
N PHE A 122 10.06 0.40 -11.20
CA PHE A 122 8.95 1.22 -11.68
C PHE A 122 9.17 1.60 -13.15
N THR A 123 8.10 1.45 -13.93
CA THR A 123 7.98 1.91 -15.31
C THR A 123 6.86 2.96 -15.39
N ASP A 124 6.62 3.49 -16.57
CA ASP A 124 5.50 4.42 -16.81
C ASP A 124 4.13 3.79 -16.53
N SER A 125 4.02 2.46 -16.63
CA SER A 125 2.76 1.72 -16.64
C SER A 125 2.68 0.63 -15.57
N SER A 126 3.81 0.20 -14.99
CA SER A 126 3.85 -0.91 -14.04
C SER A 126 4.91 -0.76 -12.96
N CYS A 127 4.73 -1.50 -11.87
CA CYS A 127 5.75 -1.75 -10.86
C CYS A 127 5.97 -3.26 -10.75
N VAL A 128 7.22 -3.71 -10.93
CA VAL A 128 7.59 -5.12 -10.90
C VAL A 128 8.43 -5.42 -9.67
N PHE A 129 8.08 -6.52 -9.00
CA PHE A 129 8.74 -7.00 -7.79
C PHE A 129 9.65 -8.16 -8.16
N HIS A 130 10.94 -8.01 -7.95
CA HIS A 130 11.93 -9.04 -8.24
C HIS A 130 12.50 -9.60 -6.94
N ASP A 131 12.56 -10.92 -6.85
CA ASP A 131 13.33 -11.57 -5.79
C ASP A 131 14.82 -11.45 -6.09
N GLN A 132 15.61 -10.98 -5.11
CA GLN A 132 17.04 -10.78 -5.30
C GLN A 132 17.82 -12.10 -5.40
N GLN A 133 17.34 -13.18 -4.78
CA GLN A 133 18.06 -14.45 -4.69
C GLN A 133 18.01 -15.21 -6.03
N TYR A 134 16.85 -15.29 -6.67
CA TYR A 134 16.69 -16.01 -7.95
C TYR A 134 16.34 -15.10 -9.14
N ARG A 135 16.28 -13.77 -8.94
CA ARG A 135 15.99 -12.75 -9.96
C ARG A 135 14.63 -12.93 -10.68
N GLY A 136 13.74 -13.74 -10.09
CA GLY A 136 12.42 -14.01 -10.64
C GLY A 136 11.40 -12.94 -10.26
N ILE A 137 10.36 -12.80 -11.08
CA ILE A 137 9.22 -11.92 -10.79
C ILE A 137 8.34 -12.59 -9.72
N VAL A 138 8.15 -11.89 -8.61
CA VAL A 138 7.27 -12.29 -7.50
C VAL A 138 5.87 -11.73 -7.68
N CYS A 139 5.79 -10.49 -8.15
CA CYS A 139 4.52 -9.81 -8.38
C CYS A 139 4.66 -8.66 -9.37
N MET A 140 3.51 -8.16 -9.83
CA MET A 140 3.39 -6.96 -10.66
C MET A 140 2.19 -6.15 -10.19
N ALA A 141 2.34 -4.84 -10.14
CA ALA A 141 1.28 -3.87 -9.95
C ALA A 141 1.14 -3.00 -11.20
N MET A 142 -0.09 -2.69 -11.59
CA MET A 142 -0.39 -1.89 -12.78
C MET A 142 -0.73 -0.47 -12.39
N GLN A 143 -0.24 0.50 -13.16
CA GLN A 143 -0.63 1.89 -12.97
C GLN A 143 -2.10 2.05 -13.40
N ILE A 144 -2.91 2.64 -12.52
CA ILE A 144 -4.32 2.88 -12.80
C ILE A 144 -4.53 4.35 -13.19
N ARG A 145 -3.96 5.30 -12.42
CA ARG A 145 -3.99 6.76 -12.67
C ARG A 145 -2.83 7.45 -11.98
N ASP A 146 -2.29 8.52 -12.55
CA ASP A 146 -1.42 9.51 -11.89
C ASP A 146 -0.37 8.91 -10.94
N TYR A 147 0.37 7.90 -11.41
CA TYR A 147 1.42 7.18 -10.65
C TYR A 147 0.94 6.30 -9.48
N LEU A 148 -0.37 6.03 -9.39
CA LEU A 148 -0.93 5.06 -8.45
C LEU A 148 -0.84 3.64 -9.03
N PHE A 149 -0.01 2.80 -8.42
CA PHE A 149 0.19 1.41 -8.82
C PHE A 149 -0.62 0.47 -7.93
N TRP A 150 -1.40 -0.40 -8.58
CA TRP A 150 -2.31 -1.30 -7.92
C TRP A 150 -1.99 -2.76 -8.23
N MET A 151 -1.82 -3.53 -7.16
CA MET A 151 -1.65 -4.97 -7.22
C MET A 151 -3.03 -5.62 -7.14
N MET A 152 -3.47 -6.21 -8.25
CA MET A 152 -4.70 -7.01 -8.29
C MET A 152 -4.37 -8.46 -7.96
N ASN A 153 -5.03 -9.01 -6.94
CA ASN A 153 -4.90 -10.42 -6.63
C ASN A 153 -5.80 -11.25 -7.56
N LEU A 154 -5.20 -11.79 -8.62
CA LEU A 154 -5.89 -12.59 -9.64
C LEU A 154 -6.38 -13.96 -9.13
N SER A 155 -6.06 -14.36 -7.89
CA SER A 155 -6.60 -15.60 -7.31
C SER A 155 -8.12 -15.57 -7.11
N SER A 156 -8.76 -14.40 -7.22
CA SER A 156 -10.22 -14.21 -7.16
C SER A 156 -10.94 -14.32 -8.51
N LEU A 157 -10.21 -14.45 -9.62
CA LEU A 157 -10.77 -14.58 -10.99
C LEU A 157 -10.71 -16.01 -11.54
N VAL A 158 -10.24 -16.96 -10.73
CA VAL A 158 -10.24 -18.40 -11.04
C VAL A 158 -11.14 -19.09 -10.03
N GLN A 159 -12.45 -18.94 -10.19
CA GLN A 159 -13.47 -19.82 -9.63
C GLN A 159 -14.49 -20.15 -10.73
#